data_AF-A0A1F9FZZ2-F1
#
_entry.id   AF-A0A1F9FZZ2-F1
#
_cell.length_a   1.000
_cell.length_b   1.000
_cell.length_c   1.000
_cell.angle_alpha   90.00
_cell.angle_beta   90.00
_cell.angle_gamma   90.00
#
_symmetry.space_group_name_H-M   'P 1'
#
loop_
_entity.id
_entity.type
_entity.pdbx_description
1 polymer ?
#
loop_
_entity_poly.entity_id
_entity_poly.type
_entity_poly.pdbx_seq_one_letter_code
_entity_poly.pdbx_strand_id
1 'polypeptide(L)'
;MAFAGDVMLGRDLGPALAARPSILEALPAVPLIANLEGAVAAAPGSCSKQPRLCLDVDRAALKSVAPRLLAVSTENNHAGDWGEPGRTATRELLASHGVAAVAAAAPVIVPLGARRLGLAALDLSAGTPEVLARRLEQARLDVAWLRVRVGLVAVLLHAGDELVAAPTQLQEHTARVLRAWGAQLVVGGHTHVVQPMRCQAGGAVAFGLGNLLFDQEPASTHRGALLTCCVDGAAWECRDERVERAAVDPLALTRSPGAFTCTGELAAQLPDGLAARVEVERLALALPFPAAGPGAFFALRRRVEPFDGEDALRPTVFAVRGERAVALWRGTALAWPLVAATVLDGERGLICAIHRGDDFLRLDPENVGRRRVAYRWSGFGFDRASDLPVQ
;
A
#
# COMPACT_ATOMS: atom_id res chain seq x y z
N MET A 1 -0.55 -15.00 -0.73
CA MET A 1 -0.52 -14.40 -2.09
C MET A 1 0.09 -13.03 -1.99
N ALA A 2 0.61 -12.48 -3.08
CA ALA A 2 1.11 -11.12 -3.10
C ALA A 2 0.55 -10.36 -4.30
N PHE A 3 0.21 -9.09 -4.06
CA PHE A 3 -0.04 -8.13 -5.12
C PHE A 3 1.21 -7.29 -5.34
N ALA A 4 1.49 -6.96 -6.58
CA ALA A 4 2.58 -6.10 -6.98
C ALA A 4 2.06 -4.97 -7.86
N GLY A 5 2.86 -3.93 -8.05
CA GLY A 5 2.51 -2.83 -8.94
C GLY A 5 2.86 -3.12 -10.40
N ASP A 6 3.47 -2.13 -11.04
CA ASP A 6 3.57 -2.09 -12.50
C ASP A 6 4.68 -3.00 -13.03
N VAL A 7 4.34 -3.73 -14.10
CA VAL A 7 5.20 -4.62 -14.85
C VAL A 7 5.12 -4.23 -16.32
N MET A 8 6.23 -3.75 -16.88
CA MET A 8 6.36 -3.40 -18.31
C MET A 8 7.45 -4.28 -18.91
N LEU A 9 7.08 -5.13 -19.87
CA LEU A 9 7.93 -6.24 -20.35
C LEU A 9 8.64 -5.99 -21.68
N GLY A 10 8.38 -4.86 -22.32
CA GLY A 10 9.02 -4.44 -23.55
C GLY A 10 10.33 -3.70 -23.33
N ARG A 11 10.71 -2.91 -24.33
CA ARG A 11 11.92 -2.06 -24.33
C ARG A 11 13.18 -2.82 -23.84
N ASP A 12 13.93 -2.23 -22.90
CA ASP A 12 15.20 -2.78 -22.42
C ASP A 12 15.00 -3.95 -21.46
N LEU A 13 13.79 -4.14 -20.92
CA LEU A 13 13.52 -5.22 -19.99
C LEU A 13 13.49 -6.58 -20.69
N GLY A 14 12.91 -6.67 -21.88
CA GLY A 14 12.79 -7.94 -22.62
C GLY A 14 14.15 -8.61 -22.89
N PRO A 15 15.09 -7.94 -23.58
CA PRO A 15 16.44 -8.45 -23.81
C PRO A 15 17.19 -8.74 -22.51
N ALA A 16 17.01 -7.90 -21.49
CA ALA A 16 17.73 -8.05 -20.23
C ALA A 16 17.25 -9.24 -19.38
N LEU A 17 15.96 -9.54 -19.36
CA LEU A 17 15.42 -10.75 -18.70
C LEU A 17 15.94 -12.02 -19.38
N ALA A 18 16.06 -12.02 -20.71
CA ALA A 18 16.65 -13.14 -21.45
C ALA A 18 18.15 -13.33 -21.11
N ALA A 19 18.89 -12.24 -20.96
CA ALA A 19 20.30 -12.27 -20.59
C ALA A 19 20.54 -12.65 -19.12
N ARG A 20 19.60 -12.32 -18.21
CA ARG A 20 19.76 -12.51 -16.76
C ARG A 20 18.51 -13.12 -16.10
N PRO A 21 18.31 -14.44 -16.23
CA PRO A 21 17.16 -15.12 -15.62
C PRO A 21 17.10 -15.04 -14.09
N SER A 22 18.23 -14.78 -13.40
CA SER A 22 18.31 -14.67 -11.95
C SER A 22 17.44 -13.54 -11.37
N ILE A 23 17.04 -12.56 -12.18
CA ILE A 23 16.04 -11.54 -11.79
C ILE A 23 14.74 -12.19 -11.31
N LEU A 24 14.35 -13.33 -11.91
CA LEU A 24 13.15 -14.07 -11.56
C LEU A 24 13.25 -14.82 -10.21
N GLU A 25 14.47 -14.99 -9.68
CA GLU A 25 14.71 -15.59 -8.35
C GLU A 25 14.40 -14.58 -7.24
N ALA A 26 14.57 -13.29 -7.52
CA ALA A 26 14.24 -12.23 -6.57
C ALA A 26 12.72 -12.00 -6.42
N LEU A 27 11.93 -12.40 -7.43
CA LEU A 27 10.46 -12.35 -7.37
C LEU A 27 9.92 -13.33 -6.31
N PRO A 28 8.83 -12.97 -5.60
CA PRO A 28 8.18 -13.88 -4.65
C PRO A 28 7.90 -15.27 -5.25
N ALA A 29 8.18 -16.30 -4.46
CA ALA A 29 7.84 -17.68 -4.79
C ALA A 29 6.34 -17.99 -4.60
N VAL A 30 5.52 -16.95 -4.42
CA VAL A 30 4.06 -17.04 -4.37
C VAL A 30 3.49 -16.49 -5.67
N PRO A 31 2.35 -17.01 -6.16
CA PRO A 31 1.70 -16.44 -7.34
C PRO A 31 1.37 -14.96 -7.11
N LEU A 32 1.79 -14.13 -8.06
CA LEU A 32 1.66 -12.67 -8.04
C LEU A 32 0.42 -12.21 -8.80
N ILE A 33 -0.17 -11.13 -8.31
CA ILE A 33 -1.18 -10.36 -9.04
C ILE A 33 -0.61 -8.97 -9.28
N ALA A 34 -0.46 -8.55 -10.53
CA ALA A 34 0.24 -7.31 -10.88
C ALA A 34 -0.54 -6.44 -11.87
N ASN A 35 -0.03 -5.26 -12.19
CA ASN A 35 -0.49 -4.47 -13.35
C ASN A 35 0.46 -4.72 -14.53
N LEU A 36 -0.05 -5.22 -15.67
CA LEU A 36 0.74 -5.35 -16.89
C LEU A 36 0.57 -4.08 -17.72
N GLU A 37 1.58 -3.24 -17.73
CA GLU A 37 1.53 -1.91 -18.33
C GLU A 37 2.07 -1.94 -19.76
N GLY A 38 1.14 -2.16 -20.69
CA GLY A 38 1.43 -2.30 -22.10
C GLY A 38 0.53 -3.30 -22.81
N ALA A 39 0.77 -3.50 -24.11
CA ALA A 39 0.13 -4.56 -24.87
C ALA A 39 1.08 -5.19 -25.88
N VAL A 40 0.80 -6.43 -26.26
CA VAL A 40 1.50 -7.13 -27.32
C VAL A 40 1.25 -6.39 -28.64
N ALA A 41 2.32 -6.05 -29.34
CA ALA A 41 2.20 -5.44 -30.65
C ALA A 41 1.49 -6.38 -31.64
N ALA A 42 0.44 -5.88 -32.30
CA ALA A 42 -0.27 -6.62 -33.34
C ALA A 42 0.60 -6.79 -34.60
N ALA A 43 1.35 -5.74 -34.96
CA ALA A 43 2.35 -5.72 -36.02
C ALA A 43 3.39 -4.62 -35.76
N PRO A 44 4.61 -4.72 -36.34
CA PRO A 44 5.58 -3.61 -36.30
C PRO A 44 4.96 -2.30 -36.81
N GLY A 45 5.21 -1.19 -36.10
CA GLY A 45 4.73 0.15 -36.50
C GLY A 45 3.24 0.44 -36.25
N SER A 46 2.45 -0.51 -35.71
CA SER A 46 1.00 -0.34 -35.48
C SER A 46 0.62 0.43 -34.21
N CYS A 47 1.54 1.26 -33.68
CA CYS A 47 1.31 2.08 -32.49
C CYS A 47 0.17 3.07 -32.75
N SER A 48 -0.89 2.99 -31.93
CA SER A 48 -2.13 3.76 -32.10
C SER A 48 -2.09 5.13 -31.43
N LYS A 49 -1.03 5.43 -30.65
CA LYS A 49 -0.93 6.63 -29.82
C LYS A 49 0.07 7.69 -30.30
N GLN A 50 0.56 7.60 -31.53
CA GLN A 50 1.53 8.58 -32.06
C GLN A 50 1.00 10.02 -31.89
N PRO A 51 1.82 10.96 -31.36
CA PRO A 51 3.26 10.87 -31.12
C PRO A 51 3.67 10.32 -29.74
N ARG A 52 2.73 9.88 -28.89
CA ARG A 52 3.05 9.32 -27.56
C ARG A 52 3.66 7.92 -27.70
N LEU A 53 4.54 7.59 -26.74
CA LEU A 53 5.19 6.29 -26.64
C LEU A 53 4.14 5.18 -26.42
N CYS A 54 4.28 4.10 -27.19
CA CYS A 54 3.56 2.85 -26.95
C CYS A 54 4.44 1.91 -26.12
N LEU A 55 3.91 1.27 -25.06
CA LEU A 55 4.65 0.33 -24.19
C LEU A 55 4.37 -1.14 -24.52
N ASP A 56 5.33 -1.81 -25.16
CA ASP A 56 5.08 -3.13 -25.73
C ASP A 56 5.23 -4.23 -24.67
N VAL A 57 4.59 -5.36 -24.91
CA VAL A 57 4.81 -6.58 -24.12
C VAL A 57 5.62 -7.55 -24.98
N ASP A 58 6.90 -7.71 -24.64
CA ASP A 58 7.74 -8.72 -25.27
C ASP A 58 7.25 -10.14 -24.91
N ARG A 59 7.10 -10.99 -25.94
CA ARG A 59 6.52 -12.32 -25.79
C ARG A 59 7.43 -13.28 -25.01
N ALA A 60 8.74 -13.18 -25.20
CA ALA A 60 9.71 -14.03 -24.51
C ALA A 60 9.88 -13.62 -23.05
N ALA A 61 9.84 -12.31 -22.78
CA ALA A 61 9.83 -11.75 -21.43
C ALA A 61 8.59 -12.19 -20.67
N LEU A 62 7.40 -12.07 -21.27
CA LEU A 62 6.16 -12.55 -20.64
C LEU A 62 6.21 -14.05 -20.37
N LYS A 63 6.67 -14.86 -21.33
CA LYS A 63 6.86 -16.29 -21.11
C LYS A 63 7.77 -16.60 -19.91
N SER A 64 8.80 -15.80 -19.70
CA SER A 64 9.76 -15.98 -18.60
C SER A 64 9.16 -15.59 -17.24
N VAL A 65 8.34 -14.53 -17.19
CA VAL A 65 7.72 -14.04 -15.95
C VAL A 65 6.42 -14.78 -15.60
N ALA A 66 5.70 -15.31 -16.60
CA ALA A 66 4.39 -15.94 -16.43
C ALA A 66 4.31 -17.03 -15.34
N PRO A 67 5.33 -17.89 -15.13
CA PRO A 67 5.30 -18.87 -14.03
C PRO A 67 5.21 -18.26 -12.62
N ARG A 68 5.48 -16.95 -12.47
CA ARG A 68 5.32 -16.20 -11.21
C ARG A 68 3.95 -15.50 -11.11
N LEU A 69 3.20 -15.39 -12.20
CA LEU A 69 1.96 -14.63 -12.28
C LEU A 69 0.73 -15.54 -12.16
N LEU A 70 -0.21 -15.15 -11.31
CA LEU A 70 -1.56 -15.72 -11.27
C LEU A 70 -2.51 -14.95 -12.18
N ALA A 71 -2.46 -13.62 -12.08
CA ALA A 71 -3.31 -12.72 -12.82
C ALA A 71 -2.61 -11.37 -13.02
N VAL A 72 -3.01 -10.64 -14.05
CA VAL A 72 -2.56 -9.26 -14.25
C VAL A 72 -3.73 -8.37 -14.64
N SER A 73 -3.75 -7.13 -14.16
CA SER A 73 -4.58 -6.09 -14.75
C SER A 73 -4.07 -5.79 -16.16
N THR A 74 -4.98 -5.76 -17.11
CA THR A 74 -4.79 -5.19 -18.45
C THR A 74 -5.71 -3.97 -18.64
N GLU A 75 -6.09 -3.32 -17.54
CA GLU A 75 -6.87 -2.09 -17.52
C GLU A 75 -6.00 -0.96 -16.98
N ASN A 76 -5.35 -0.26 -17.89
CA ASN A 76 -4.49 0.89 -17.63
C ASN A 76 -4.44 1.79 -18.88
N ASN A 77 -3.80 2.95 -18.75
CA ASN A 77 -3.60 3.87 -19.85
C ASN A 77 -2.90 3.19 -21.05
N HIS A 78 -1.92 2.31 -20.85
CA HIS A 78 -1.12 1.68 -21.92
C HIS A 78 -1.70 0.42 -22.55
N ALA A 79 -2.75 -0.16 -21.95
CA ALA A 79 -3.37 -1.39 -22.45
C ALA A 79 -3.98 -1.25 -23.86
N GLY A 80 -4.26 -0.02 -24.29
CA GLY A 80 -4.82 0.30 -25.62
C GLY A 80 -3.81 0.81 -26.64
N ASP A 81 -2.51 0.78 -26.36
CA ASP A 81 -1.47 1.36 -27.21
C ASP A 81 -1.41 0.76 -28.63
N TRP A 82 -1.87 -0.48 -28.80
CA TRP A 82 -2.00 -1.19 -30.09
C TRP A 82 -3.46 -1.45 -30.49
N GLY A 83 -4.39 -0.69 -29.92
CA GLY A 83 -5.82 -0.85 -30.16
C GLY A 83 -6.37 -2.22 -29.72
N GLU A 84 -7.56 -2.55 -30.20
CA GLU A 84 -8.21 -3.82 -29.86
C GLU A 84 -7.46 -5.07 -30.34
N PRO A 85 -6.77 -5.07 -31.51
CA PRO A 85 -5.93 -6.20 -31.90
C PRO A 85 -4.82 -6.48 -30.89
N GLY A 86 -4.15 -5.45 -30.37
CA GLY A 86 -3.13 -5.61 -29.34
C GLY A 86 -3.70 -6.09 -28.00
N ARG A 87 -4.87 -5.57 -27.59
CA ARG A 87 -5.59 -6.06 -26.40
C ARG A 87 -5.92 -7.55 -26.53
N THR A 88 -6.43 -7.95 -27.68
CA THR A 88 -6.76 -9.36 -27.98
C THR A 88 -5.52 -10.24 -27.94
N ALA A 89 -4.46 -9.86 -28.66
CA ALA A 89 -3.19 -10.60 -28.66
C ALA A 89 -2.58 -10.72 -27.26
N THR A 90 -2.71 -9.68 -26.43
CA THR A 90 -2.24 -9.71 -25.03
C THR A 90 -3.04 -10.71 -24.19
N ARG A 91 -4.37 -10.68 -24.27
CA ARG A 91 -5.23 -11.63 -23.55
C ARG A 91 -4.97 -13.07 -23.96
N GLU A 92 -4.83 -13.34 -25.26
CA GLU A 92 -4.54 -14.67 -25.79
C GLU A 92 -3.17 -15.17 -25.32
N LEU A 93 -2.16 -14.29 -25.34
CA LEU A 93 -0.81 -14.64 -24.88
C LEU A 93 -0.80 -14.96 -23.39
N LEU A 94 -1.47 -14.15 -22.56
CA LEU A 94 -1.63 -14.41 -21.13
C LEU A 94 -2.34 -15.74 -20.87
N ALA A 95 -3.45 -15.98 -21.57
CA ALA A 95 -4.21 -17.22 -21.45
C ALA A 95 -3.38 -18.46 -21.84
N SER A 96 -2.55 -18.36 -22.89
CA SER A 96 -1.66 -19.47 -23.31
C SER A 96 -0.61 -19.86 -22.25
N HIS A 97 -0.34 -18.98 -21.28
CA HIS A 97 0.57 -19.23 -20.16
C HIS A 97 -0.17 -19.43 -18.82
N GLY A 98 -1.50 -19.55 -18.83
CA GLY A 98 -2.32 -19.75 -17.63
C GLY A 98 -2.42 -18.52 -16.71
N VAL A 99 -2.10 -17.32 -17.23
CA VAL A 99 -2.21 -16.06 -16.48
C VAL A 99 -3.57 -15.42 -16.78
N ALA A 100 -4.36 -15.11 -15.75
CA ALA A 100 -5.65 -14.46 -15.93
C ALA A 100 -5.49 -12.97 -16.27
N ALA A 101 -6.09 -12.52 -17.37
CA ALA A 101 -6.18 -11.10 -17.71
C ALA A 101 -7.43 -10.49 -17.07
N VAL A 102 -7.25 -9.44 -16.27
CA VAL A 102 -8.35 -8.70 -15.63
C VAL A 102 -8.55 -7.37 -16.37
N ALA A 103 -9.75 -7.16 -16.90
CA ALA A 103 -10.10 -5.93 -17.62
C ALA A 103 -11.45 -5.37 -17.12
N ALA A 104 -11.74 -4.12 -17.44
CA ALA A 104 -13.04 -3.54 -17.16
C ALA A 104 -14.16 -4.35 -17.84
N ALA A 105 -15.29 -4.55 -17.16
CA ALA A 105 -16.41 -5.39 -17.62
C ALA A 105 -16.06 -6.88 -17.87
N ALA A 106 -14.87 -7.31 -17.46
CA ALA A 106 -14.42 -8.69 -17.52
C ALA A 106 -13.73 -9.10 -16.20
N PRO A 107 -14.45 -9.02 -15.06
CA PRO A 107 -13.89 -9.46 -13.79
C PRO A 107 -13.62 -10.97 -13.81
N VAL A 108 -12.56 -11.40 -13.13
CA VAL A 108 -12.15 -12.81 -13.10
C VAL A 108 -12.22 -13.38 -11.69
N ILE A 109 -12.41 -14.70 -11.59
CA ILE A 109 -12.33 -15.43 -10.33
C ILE A 109 -11.18 -16.42 -10.44
N VAL A 110 -10.18 -16.29 -9.58
CA VAL A 110 -8.98 -17.14 -9.55
C VAL A 110 -8.96 -18.01 -8.28
N PRO A 111 -8.36 -19.22 -8.34
CA PRO A 111 -8.18 -20.06 -7.16
C PRO A 111 -7.16 -19.44 -6.20
N LEU A 112 -7.44 -19.55 -4.90
CA LEU A 112 -6.57 -19.13 -3.81
C LEU A 112 -6.57 -20.21 -2.71
N GLY A 113 -5.78 -21.27 -2.91
CA GLY A 113 -5.84 -22.47 -2.07
C GLY A 113 -7.24 -23.08 -2.12
N ALA A 114 -7.87 -23.26 -0.95
CA ALA A 114 -9.26 -23.74 -0.84
C ALA A 114 -10.32 -22.64 -1.08
N ARG A 115 -9.91 -21.39 -1.35
CA ARG A 115 -10.79 -20.24 -1.55
C ARG A 115 -10.74 -19.76 -3.00
N ARG A 116 -11.61 -18.80 -3.29
CA ARG A 116 -11.68 -18.11 -4.58
C ARG A 116 -11.53 -16.60 -4.34
N LEU A 117 -10.74 -15.96 -5.18
CA LEU A 117 -10.54 -14.52 -5.18
C LEU A 117 -11.16 -13.93 -6.45
N GLY A 118 -12.06 -12.97 -6.26
CA GLY A 118 -12.58 -12.13 -7.34
C GLY A 118 -11.66 -10.96 -7.61
N LEU A 119 -11.39 -10.69 -8.87
CA LEU A 119 -10.56 -9.58 -9.33
C LEU A 119 -11.37 -8.74 -10.31
N ALA A 120 -11.48 -7.45 -10.03
CA ALA A 120 -11.95 -6.44 -10.98
C ALA A 120 -10.81 -5.46 -11.26
N ALA A 121 -10.87 -4.78 -12.40
CA ALA A 121 -9.87 -3.78 -12.79
C ALA A 121 -10.55 -2.45 -13.16
N LEU A 122 -9.89 -1.35 -12.85
CA LEU A 122 -10.42 0.00 -13.04
C LEU A 122 -9.29 0.96 -13.39
N ASP A 123 -9.35 1.56 -14.58
CA ASP A 123 -8.46 2.66 -14.99
C ASP A 123 -9.14 4.02 -14.85
N LEU A 124 -8.57 4.90 -14.03
CA LEU A 124 -8.97 6.30 -13.87
C LEU A 124 -7.81 7.28 -14.16
N SER A 125 -6.70 6.83 -14.76
CA SER A 125 -5.53 7.70 -14.99
C SER A 125 -5.73 8.71 -16.13
N ALA A 126 -6.66 8.44 -17.05
CA ALA A 126 -6.98 9.38 -18.13
C ALA A 126 -8.44 9.30 -18.57
N GLY A 127 -9.04 10.46 -18.84
CA GLY A 127 -10.39 10.58 -19.40
C GLY A 127 -11.08 11.88 -19.01
N THR A 128 -12.17 12.23 -19.70
CA THR A 128 -13.07 13.30 -19.24
C THR A 128 -13.84 12.84 -17.99
N PRO A 129 -14.38 13.75 -17.16
CA PRO A 129 -15.17 13.38 -15.99
C PRO A 129 -16.30 12.38 -16.30
N GLU A 130 -16.96 12.49 -17.46
CA GLU A 130 -18.02 11.58 -17.89
C GLU A 130 -17.48 10.18 -18.23
N VAL A 131 -16.29 10.10 -18.83
CA VAL A 131 -15.62 8.82 -19.08
C VAL A 131 -15.24 8.16 -17.76
N LEU A 132 -14.63 8.91 -16.84
CA LEU A 132 -14.23 8.41 -15.53
C LEU A 132 -15.43 7.93 -14.72
N ALA A 133 -16.53 8.69 -14.72
CA ALA A 133 -17.77 8.30 -14.06
C ALA A 133 -18.34 6.99 -14.63
N ARG A 134 -18.37 6.82 -15.96
CA ARG A 134 -18.81 5.56 -16.59
C ARG A 134 -17.93 4.37 -16.20
N ARG A 135 -16.61 4.55 -16.15
CA ARG A 135 -15.68 3.49 -15.73
C ARG A 135 -15.87 3.11 -14.26
N LEU A 136 -16.10 4.10 -13.39
CA LEU A 136 -16.40 3.87 -11.98
C LEU A 136 -17.73 3.12 -11.79
N GLU A 137 -18.77 3.45 -12.56
CA GLU A 137 -20.03 2.70 -12.57
C GLU A 137 -19.85 1.27 -13.09
N GLN A 138 -19.03 1.06 -14.13
CA GLN A 138 -18.70 -0.30 -14.58
C GLN A 138 -18.01 -1.10 -13.46
N ALA A 139 -17.03 -0.50 -12.77
CA ALA A 139 -16.37 -1.16 -11.65
C ALA A 139 -17.34 -1.50 -10.50
N ARG A 140 -18.37 -0.67 -10.26
CA ARG A 140 -19.45 -0.97 -9.31
C ARG A 140 -20.19 -2.25 -9.68
N LEU A 141 -20.55 -2.40 -10.95
CA LEU A 141 -21.23 -3.58 -11.47
C LEU A 141 -20.33 -4.82 -11.36
N ASP A 142 -19.05 -4.69 -11.70
CA ASP A 142 -18.08 -5.79 -11.61
C ASP A 142 -17.89 -6.25 -10.16
N VAL A 143 -17.75 -5.32 -9.21
CA VAL A 143 -17.68 -5.62 -7.78
C VAL A 143 -18.95 -6.31 -7.30
N ALA A 144 -20.13 -5.78 -7.65
CA ALA A 144 -21.40 -6.41 -7.28
C ALA A 144 -21.53 -7.84 -7.83
N TRP A 145 -21.14 -8.06 -9.09
CA TRP A 145 -21.15 -9.36 -9.73
C TRP A 145 -20.21 -10.36 -9.04
N LEU A 146 -19.04 -9.90 -8.58
CA LEU A 146 -18.09 -10.72 -7.83
C LEU A 146 -18.59 -11.03 -6.43
N ARG A 147 -19.18 -10.06 -5.73
CA ARG A 147 -19.66 -10.20 -4.35
C ARG A 147 -20.72 -11.29 -4.16
N VAL A 148 -21.53 -11.57 -5.19
CA VAL A 148 -22.52 -12.67 -5.13
C VAL A 148 -21.90 -14.05 -5.41
N ARG A 149 -20.65 -14.13 -5.88
CA ARG A 149 -19.97 -15.37 -6.29
C ARG A 149 -18.83 -15.76 -5.36
N VAL A 150 -18.17 -14.78 -4.76
CA VAL A 150 -16.99 -14.98 -3.91
C VAL A 150 -17.05 -14.09 -2.68
N GLY A 151 -16.52 -14.60 -1.57
CA GLY A 151 -16.41 -13.82 -0.33
C GLY A 151 -15.32 -12.76 -0.37
N LEU A 152 -14.42 -12.82 -1.36
CA LEU A 152 -13.16 -12.07 -1.44
C LEU A 152 -13.05 -11.37 -2.78
N VAL A 153 -12.98 -10.05 -2.75
CA VAL A 153 -12.92 -9.21 -3.94
C VAL A 153 -11.76 -8.23 -3.79
N ALA A 154 -10.89 -8.20 -4.79
CA ALA A 154 -9.88 -7.16 -4.96
C ALA A 154 -10.17 -6.34 -6.21
N VAL A 155 -9.90 -5.04 -6.14
CA VAL A 155 -9.95 -4.13 -7.29
C VAL A 155 -8.55 -3.64 -7.58
N LEU A 156 -8.08 -3.89 -8.80
CA LEU A 156 -6.82 -3.40 -9.35
C LEU A 156 -7.10 -2.00 -9.92
N LEU A 157 -6.70 -0.97 -9.19
CA LEU A 157 -6.95 0.44 -9.50
C LEU A 157 -5.73 1.05 -10.18
N HIS A 158 -5.87 1.54 -11.41
CA HIS A 158 -4.83 2.25 -12.11
C HIS A 158 -5.19 3.75 -12.13
N ALA A 159 -4.63 4.54 -11.20
CA ALA A 159 -4.99 5.94 -10.98
C ALA A 159 -3.93 6.68 -10.13
N GLY A 160 -3.96 8.01 -10.17
CA GLY A 160 -3.06 8.89 -9.42
C GLY A 160 -2.25 9.79 -10.35
N ASP A 161 -1.38 10.61 -9.77
CA ASP A 161 -0.44 11.42 -10.54
C ASP A 161 0.90 10.69 -10.61
N GLU A 162 1.46 10.55 -11.82
CA GLU A 162 2.77 9.92 -12.02
C GLU A 162 3.85 10.60 -11.17
N LEU A 163 4.70 9.77 -10.54
CA LEU A 163 5.81 10.19 -9.69
C LEU A 163 5.43 10.93 -8.40
N VAL A 164 4.14 11.00 -8.07
CA VAL A 164 3.66 11.62 -6.82
C VAL A 164 3.47 10.56 -5.73
N ALA A 165 4.25 10.65 -4.66
CA ALA A 165 4.21 9.69 -3.54
C ALA A 165 2.97 9.86 -2.62
N ALA A 166 2.27 10.99 -2.70
CA ALA A 166 1.04 11.24 -1.96
C ALA A 166 -0.19 10.83 -2.80
N PRO A 167 -1.17 10.11 -2.22
CA PRO A 167 -2.41 9.78 -2.92
C PRO A 167 -3.21 11.03 -3.27
N THR A 168 -3.83 11.06 -4.44
CA THR A 168 -4.75 12.14 -4.85
C THR A 168 -6.10 12.01 -4.16
N GLN A 169 -6.87 13.11 -4.11
CA GLN A 169 -8.24 13.08 -3.58
C GLN A 169 -9.13 12.09 -4.36
N LEU A 170 -8.91 11.95 -5.67
CA LEU A 170 -9.62 10.98 -6.50
C LEU A 170 -9.29 9.55 -6.07
N GLN A 171 -8.00 9.23 -5.83
CA GLN A 171 -7.60 7.91 -5.34
C GLN A 171 -8.21 7.61 -3.96
N GLU A 172 -8.17 8.56 -3.01
CA GLU A 172 -8.77 8.37 -1.69
C GLU A 172 -10.29 8.19 -1.75
N HIS A 173 -10.98 9.01 -2.53
CA HIS A 173 -12.42 8.87 -2.72
C HIS A 173 -12.77 7.53 -3.36
N THR A 174 -12.08 7.15 -4.42
CA THR A 174 -12.30 5.91 -5.16
C THR A 174 -12.08 4.69 -4.28
N ALA A 175 -10.98 4.67 -3.53
CA ALA A 175 -10.71 3.59 -2.58
C ALA A 175 -11.84 3.45 -1.55
N ARG A 176 -12.32 4.56 -0.98
CA ARG A 176 -13.43 4.55 -0.02
C ARG A 176 -14.71 3.95 -0.59
N VAL A 177 -15.11 4.34 -1.81
CA VAL A 177 -16.35 3.83 -2.42
C VAL A 177 -16.22 2.37 -2.84
N LEU A 178 -15.07 1.95 -3.39
CA LEU A 178 -14.81 0.54 -3.73
C LEU A 178 -14.87 -0.35 -2.48
N ARG A 179 -14.27 0.10 -1.36
CA ARG A 179 -14.36 -0.59 -0.07
C ARG A 179 -15.82 -0.68 0.42
N ALA A 180 -16.59 0.41 0.29
CA ALA A 180 -18.00 0.44 0.66
C ALA A 180 -18.88 -0.49 -0.20
N TRP A 181 -18.52 -0.70 -1.47
CA TRP A 181 -19.19 -1.67 -2.36
C TRP A 181 -18.80 -3.12 -2.09
N GLY A 182 -17.86 -3.35 -1.17
CA GLY A 182 -17.48 -4.67 -0.70
C GLY A 182 -16.18 -5.20 -1.30
N ALA A 183 -15.37 -4.40 -1.98
CA ALA A 183 -13.99 -4.77 -2.24
C ALA A 183 -13.25 -4.89 -0.90
N GLN A 184 -12.67 -6.05 -0.60
CA GLN A 184 -11.79 -6.22 0.56
C GLN A 184 -10.43 -5.58 0.29
N LEU A 185 -9.94 -5.65 -0.94
CA LEU A 185 -8.65 -5.10 -1.32
C LEU A 185 -8.84 -4.06 -2.43
N VAL A 186 -8.19 -2.90 -2.28
CA VAL A 186 -7.98 -1.95 -3.38
C VAL A 186 -6.47 -1.85 -3.57
N VAL A 187 -6.00 -2.16 -4.77
CA VAL A 187 -4.57 -2.29 -5.07
C VAL A 187 -4.23 -1.36 -6.23
N GLY A 188 -3.47 -0.33 -5.92
CA GLY A 188 -3.13 0.76 -6.82
C GLY A 188 -1.83 0.55 -7.61
N GLY A 189 -1.82 1.01 -8.85
CA GLY A 189 -0.63 1.18 -9.72
C GLY A 189 -0.57 2.59 -10.33
N HIS A 190 0.02 2.74 -11.52
CA HIS A 190 0.12 3.97 -12.32
C HIS A 190 1.14 5.00 -11.84
N THR A 191 1.21 5.28 -10.54
CA THR A 191 2.06 6.37 -10.03
C THR A 191 3.55 6.09 -10.21
N HIS A 192 3.94 4.85 -10.54
CA HIS A 192 5.31 4.33 -10.67
C HIS A 192 6.19 4.46 -9.42
N VAL A 193 5.73 5.20 -8.42
CA VAL A 193 6.32 5.34 -7.11
C VAL A 193 5.42 4.72 -6.06
N VAL A 194 6.04 4.20 -5.02
CA VAL A 194 5.35 3.66 -3.86
C VAL A 194 4.59 4.76 -3.12
N GLN A 195 3.31 4.53 -2.91
CA GLN A 195 2.41 5.36 -2.10
C GLN A 195 2.01 4.62 -0.81
N PRO A 196 1.37 5.31 0.16
CA PRO A 196 0.93 4.70 1.40
C PRO A 196 0.01 3.47 1.22
N MET A 197 0.12 2.56 2.18
CA MET A 197 -0.74 1.38 2.29
C MET A 197 -1.44 1.42 3.64
N ARG A 198 -2.74 1.13 3.65
CA ARG A 198 -3.60 1.09 4.84
C ARG A 198 -4.15 -0.32 4.99
N CYS A 199 -3.59 -1.11 5.91
CA CYS A 199 -4.02 -2.47 6.21
C CYS A 199 -4.84 -2.46 7.51
N GLN A 200 -6.08 -2.95 7.44
CA GLN A 200 -6.99 -2.98 8.58
C GLN A 200 -7.78 -4.30 8.65
N ALA A 201 -8.43 -4.56 9.78
CA ALA A 201 -9.32 -5.71 9.90
C ALA A 201 -10.40 -5.66 8.80
N GLY A 202 -10.50 -6.73 8.00
CA GLY A 202 -11.44 -6.82 6.88
C GLY A 202 -10.92 -6.30 5.54
N GLY A 203 -9.64 -5.89 5.44
CA GLY A 203 -8.94 -5.75 4.16
C GLY A 203 -7.95 -4.59 4.08
N ALA A 204 -7.40 -4.30 2.90
CA ALA A 204 -6.36 -3.30 2.69
C ALA A 204 -6.66 -2.31 1.54
N VAL A 205 -6.01 -1.16 1.57
CA VAL A 205 -5.89 -0.21 0.46
C VAL A 205 -4.42 0.07 0.24
N ALA A 206 -3.89 -0.25 -0.93
CA ALA A 206 -2.60 0.23 -1.39
C ALA A 206 -2.85 1.26 -2.50
N PHE A 207 -2.43 2.52 -2.32
CA PHE A 207 -2.73 3.57 -3.30
C PHE A 207 -1.87 3.50 -4.56
N GLY A 208 -0.63 3.02 -4.42
CA GLY A 208 0.32 2.84 -5.50
C GLY A 208 1.43 1.92 -5.01
N LEU A 209 1.60 0.76 -5.64
CA LEU A 209 2.65 -0.19 -5.28
C LEU A 209 3.99 0.12 -5.99
N GLY A 210 4.02 1.12 -6.87
CA GLY A 210 5.20 1.45 -7.68
C GLY A 210 5.57 0.35 -8.68
N ASN A 211 6.77 0.43 -9.24
CA ASN A 211 7.20 -0.51 -10.27
C ASN A 211 7.78 -1.80 -9.66
N LEU A 212 7.23 -2.96 -10.05
CA LEU A 212 7.86 -4.26 -9.78
C LEU A 212 8.95 -4.56 -10.80
N LEU A 213 8.63 -4.47 -12.09
CA LEU A 213 9.55 -4.71 -13.20
C LEU A 213 9.35 -3.62 -14.26
N PHE A 214 10.24 -2.63 -14.30
CA PHE A 214 10.13 -1.49 -15.21
C PHE A 214 11.52 -0.86 -15.41
N ASP A 215 11.84 -0.45 -16.63
CA ASP A 215 13.11 0.20 -17.03
C ASP A 215 13.10 1.75 -16.89
N GLN A 216 12.19 2.33 -16.10
CA GLN A 216 12.13 3.78 -15.92
C GLN A 216 13.39 4.34 -15.24
N GLU A 217 13.87 5.48 -15.76
CA GLU A 217 15.10 6.14 -15.33
C GLU A 217 15.04 6.78 -13.92
N PRO A 218 13.97 7.49 -13.51
CA PRO A 218 14.00 8.22 -12.24
C PRO A 218 14.16 7.28 -11.04
N ALA A 219 15.09 7.60 -10.15
CA ALA A 219 15.43 6.74 -8.99
C ALA A 219 14.23 6.45 -8.07
N SER A 220 13.25 7.36 -8.00
CA SER A 220 12.01 7.13 -7.24
C SER A 220 11.21 5.93 -7.76
N THR A 221 11.32 5.61 -9.05
CA THR A 221 10.64 4.49 -9.72
C THR A 221 11.37 3.16 -9.56
N HIS A 222 12.58 3.17 -8.97
CA HIS A 222 13.38 1.96 -8.71
C HIS A 222 12.88 1.20 -7.49
N ARG A 223 11.95 1.80 -6.74
CA ARG A 223 11.28 1.17 -5.60
C ARG A 223 9.87 0.74 -5.97
N GLY A 224 9.54 -0.47 -5.55
CA GLY A 224 8.20 -1.05 -5.57
C GLY A 224 7.83 -1.62 -4.20
N ALA A 225 6.60 -2.09 -4.10
CA ALA A 225 6.07 -2.74 -2.92
C ALA A 225 5.22 -3.95 -3.30
N LEU A 226 5.17 -4.90 -2.39
CA LEU A 226 4.29 -6.05 -2.43
C LEU A 226 3.28 -5.90 -1.31
N LEU A 227 2.01 -6.07 -1.62
CA LEU A 227 0.96 -6.28 -0.63
C LEU A 227 0.77 -7.78 -0.46
N THR A 228 1.33 -8.34 0.61
CA THR A 228 1.18 -9.75 0.94
C THR A 228 -0.03 -9.91 1.85
N CYS A 229 -1.03 -10.65 1.40
CA CYS A 229 -2.22 -10.95 2.22
C CYS A 229 -2.32 -12.44 2.51
N CYS A 230 -2.58 -12.75 3.77
CA CYS A 230 -2.84 -14.08 4.30
C CYS A 230 -4.29 -14.16 4.81
N VAL A 231 -4.89 -15.32 4.61
CA VAL A 231 -6.26 -15.61 5.03
C VAL A 231 -6.22 -16.74 6.04
N ASP A 232 -6.67 -16.47 7.26
CA ASP A 232 -6.85 -17.49 8.30
C ASP A 232 -8.30 -17.47 8.78
N GLY A 233 -9.07 -18.51 8.44
CA GLY A 233 -10.52 -18.52 8.69
C GLY A 233 -11.23 -17.32 8.02
N ALA A 234 -11.96 -16.51 8.77
CA ALA A 234 -12.57 -15.28 8.24
C ALA A 234 -11.62 -14.06 8.30
N ALA A 235 -10.49 -14.18 9.01
CA ALA A 235 -9.57 -13.09 9.28
C ALA A 235 -8.58 -12.89 8.12
N TRP A 236 -8.26 -11.61 7.88
CA TRP A 236 -7.35 -11.14 6.85
C TRP A 236 -6.23 -10.37 7.51
N GLU A 237 -5.00 -10.80 7.24
CA GLU A 237 -3.82 -10.06 7.62
C GLU A 237 -3.06 -9.71 6.34
N CYS A 238 -2.92 -8.41 6.10
CA CYS A 238 -2.12 -7.92 4.98
C CYS A 238 -0.91 -7.18 5.53
N ARG A 239 0.23 -7.39 4.88
CA ARG A 239 1.53 -6.79 5.20
C ARG A 239 2.12 -6.20 3.94
N ASP A 240 2.95 -5.19 4.08
CA ASP A 240 3.73 -4.65 2.98
C ASP A 240 5.18 -5.15 3.03
N GLU A 241 5.71 -5.51 1.88
CA GLU A 241 7.14 -5.77 1.68
C GLU A 241 7.66 -4.80 0.63
N ARG A 242 8.84 -4.22 0.84
CA ARG A 242 9.44 -3.32 -0.15
C ARG A 242 10.38 -4.12 -1.06
N VAL A 243 10.37 -3.73 -2.32
CA VAL A 243 11.27 -4.27 -3.33
C VAL A 243 12.01 -3.10 -3.95
N GLU A 244 13.32 -3.17 -4.02
CA GLU A 244 14.15 -2.10 -4.58
C GLU A 244 15.07 -2.66 -5.66
N ARG A 245 15.15 -1.96 -6.79
CA ARG A 245 16.08 -2.26 -7.86
C ARG A 245 17.45 -1.69 -7.52
N ALA A 246 18.49 -2.51 -7.64
CA ALA A 246 19.84 -2.11 -7.25
C ALA A 246 20.34 -0.95 -8.13
N ALA A 247 21.01 0.04 -7.54
CA ALA A 247 21.55 1.18 -8.29
C ALA A 247 22.60 0.77 -9.35
N VAL A 248 23.27 -0.36 -9.14
CA VAL A 248 24.31 -0.91 -10.04
C VAL A 248 23.71 -1.81 -11.13
N ASP A 249 22.47 -2.26 -10.94
CA ASP A 249 21.74 -3.10 -11.88
C ASP A 249 20.24 -2.77 -11.80
N PRO A 250 19.73 -1.92 -12.72
CA PRO A 250 18.37 -1.38 -12.65
C PRO A 250 17.28 -2.45 -12.79
N LEU A 251 17.65 -3.71 -13.04
CA LEU A 251 16.73 -4.83 -13.21
C LEU A 251 16.90 -5.93 -12.15
N ALA A 252 17.91 -5.84 -11.28
CA ALA A 252 18.05 -6.73 -10.13
C ALA A 252 17.18 -6.26 -8.97
N LEU A 253 16.28 -7.12 -8.49
CA LEU A 253 15.39 -6.82 -7.37
C LEU A 253 16.00 -7.31 -6.06
N THR A 254 15.96 -6.47 -5.03
CA THR A 254 16.31 -6.82 -3.65
C THR A 254 15.09 -6.63 -2.77
N ARG A 255 14.84 -7.57 -1.85
CA ARG A 255 13.76 -7.43 -0.88
C ARG A 255 14.29 -6.84 0.40
N SER A 256 13.59 -5.84 0.91
CA SER A 256 13.82 -5.28 2.23
C SER A 256 12.53 -5.35 3.04
N PRO A 257 12.62 -5.61 4.36
CA PRO A 257 11.48 -5.41 5.25
C PRO A 257 10.92 -3.99 5.03
N GLY A 258 9.61 -3.87 4.83
CA GLY A 258 9.02 -2.61 4.39
C GLY A 258 9.24 -1.47 5.38
N ALA A 259 9.69 -0.32 4.89
CA ALA A 259 9.71 0.91 5.66
C ALA A 259 8.30 1.52 5.71
N PHE A 260 7.80 1.74 6.93
CA PHE A 260 6.46 2.20 7.26
C PHE A 260 6.17 3.61 6.77
N THR A 261 4.98 3.81 6.19
CA THR A 261 4.45 5.14 5.87
C THR A 261 3.46 5.60 6.93
N CYS A 262 3.88 6.53 7.78
CA CYS A 262 3.04 7.22 8.75
C CYS A 262 1.88 8.00 8.09
N THR A 263 0.69 7.39 7.96
CA THR A 263 -0.50 8.02 7.36
C THR A 263 -1.81 7.71 8.08
N GLY A 264 -1.77 7.54 9.41
CA GLY A 264 -2.97 7.40 10.23
C GLY A 264 -3.58 8.76 10.61
N GLU A 265 -4.90 8.87 10.54
CA GLU A 265 -5.63 9.96 11.22
C GLU A 265 -5.45 9.82 12.74
N LEU A 266 -5.36 10.95 13.46
CA LEU A 266 -5.46 10.96 14.91
C LEU A 266 -6.90 10.55 15.27
N ALA A 267 -7.09 9.29 15.68
CA ALA A 267 -8.38 8.82 16.13
C ALA A 267 -8.86 9.67 17.31
N ALA A 268 -10.00 10.31 17.13
CA ALA A 268 -10.68 11.05 18.18
C ALA A 268 -11.53 10.08 19.01
N GLN A 269 -11.29 10.09 20.32
CA GLN A 269 -12.15 9.60 21.40
C GLN A 269 -11.82 8.22 22.02
N LEU A 270 -11.88 8.24 23.36
CA LEU A 270 -11.79 7.06 24.23
C LEU A 270 -13.03 6.19 24.04
N PRO A 271 -12.91 4.85 24.06
CA PRO A 271 -14.08 3.97 24.17
C PRO A 271 -14.92 4.33 25.40
N ASP A 272 -16.24 4.35 25.24
CA ASP A 272 -17.19 4.61 26.32
C ASP A 272 -16.94 3.67 27.52
N GLY A 273 -16.84 4.24 28.71
CA GLY A 273 -16.59 3.51 29.96
C GLY A 273 -15.11 3.28 30.30
N LEU A 274 -14.16 3.45 29.36
CA LEU A 274 -12.73 3.40 29.69
C LEU A 274 -12.31 4.61 30.54
N ALA A 275 -12.86 5.78 30.25
CA ALA A 275 -12.63 7.02 31.01
C ALA A 275 -13.13 6.93 32.47
N ALA A 276 -14.17 6.15 32.75
CA ALA A 276 -14.76 5.99 34.08
C ALA A 276 -14.07 4.90 34.92
N ARG A 277 -13.42 3.93 34.28
CA ARG A 277 -12.74 2.79 34.93
C ARG A 277 -11.28 3.05 35.28
N VAL A 278 -10.77 4.22 34.89
CA VAL A 278 -9.39 4.57 35.11
C VAL A 278 -9.35 5.95 35.75
N GLU A 279 -8.70 6.09 36.90
CA GLU A 279 -8.34 7.39 37.49
C GLU A 279 -7.30 8.08 36.58
N VAL A 280 -7.72 8.55 35.42
CA VAL A 280 -6.83 9.28 34.51
C VAL A 280 -7.22 10.73 34.50
N GLU A 281 -6.35 11.56 35.05
CA GLU A 281 -6.28 12.96 34.70
C GLU A 281 -6.11 13.07 33.18
N ARG A 282 -7.21 13.48 32.51
CA ARG A 282 -7.35 13.93 31.11
C ARG A 282 -6.35 13.32 30.12
N LEU A 283 -6.63 12.08 29.67
CA LEU A 283 -6.02 11.54 28.45
C LEU A 283 -6.44 12.41 27.26
N ALA A 284 -5.48 12.82 26.43
CA ALA A 284 -5.74 13.43 25.14
C ALA A 284 -6.08 12.38 24.06
N LEU A 285 -5.59 11.15 24.24
CA LEU A 285 -5.80 10.00 23.35
C LEU A 285 -5.59 8.68 24.11
N ALA A 286 -6.36 7.63 23.83
CA ALA A 286 -5.93 6.26 24.09
C ALA A 286 -6.42 5.31 23.00
N LEU A 287 -5.51 4.48 22.50
CA LEU A 287 -5.70 3.54 21.40
C LEU A 287 -5.33 2.13 21.85
N PRO A 288 -6.07 1.09 21.44
CA PRO A 288 -5.67 -0.29 21.68
C PRO A 288 -4.24 -0.55 21.20
N PHE A 289 -3.43 -1.21 22.03
CA PHE A 289 -2.02 -1.47 21.72
C PHE A 289 -1.62 -2.91 22.08
N PRO A 290 -2.15 -3.91 21.35
CA PRO A 290 -2.00 -5.33 21.69
C PRO A 290 -0.55 -5.83 21.69
N ALA A 291 0.38 -5.08 21.08
CA ALA A 291 1.81 -5.40 21.10
C ALA A 291 2.43 -5.35 22.50
N ALA A 292 1.82 -4.61 23.45
CA ALA A 292 2.23 -4.60 24.85
C ALA A 292 1.47 -5.63 25.72
N GLY A 293 0.63 -6.45 25.10
CA GLY A 293 -0.12 -7.54 25.73
C GLY A 293 -1.65 -7.35 25.70
N PRO A 294 -2.42 -8.37 26.12
CA PRO A 294 -3.88 -8.30 26.17
C PRO A 294 -4.37 -7.16 27.07
N GLY A 295 -5.35 -6.40 26.61
CA GLY A 295 -5.93 -5.27 27.36
C GLY A 295 -4.97 -4.08 27.51
N ALA A 296 -3.90 -4.01 26.71
CA ALA A 296 -2.97 -2.89 26.69
C ALA A 296 -3.40 -1.79 25.72
N PHE A 297 -3.04 -0.56 26.07
CA PHE A 297 -3.36 0.67 25.37
C PHE A 297 -2.14 1.57 25.29
N PHE A 298 -1.99 2.27 24.16
CA PHE A 298 -1.09 3.40 23.99
C PHE A 298 -1.89 4.68 24.18
N ALA A 299 -1.39 5.63 24.95
CA ALA A 299 -2.11 6.84 25.26
C ALA A 299 -1.21 8.06 25.30
N LEU A 300 -1.81 9.22 25.04
CA LEU A 300 -1.18 10.52 25.20
C LEU A 300 -1.85 11.27 26.34
N ARG A 301 -1.05 11.80 27.24
CA ARG A 301 -1.49 12.62 28.38
C ARG A 301 -0.85 13.97 28.28
N ARG A 302 -1.63 15.04 28.38
CA ARG A 302 -1.07 16.38 28.53
C ARG A 302 -0.73 16.60 30.00
N ARG A 303 0.55 16.85 30.31
CA ARG A 303 1.00 17.20 31.66
C ARG A 303 2.31 17.98 31.63
N VAL A 304 2.52 18.74 32.70
CA VAL A 304 3.82 19.34 33.02
C VAL A 304 4.81 18.22 33.40
N GLU A 305 5.94 18.14 32.69
CA GLU A 305 7.04 17.24 33.10
C GLU A 305 8.14 18.02 33.81
N PRO A 306 8.63 17.53 34.96
CA PRO A 306 9.77 18.15 35.64
C PRO A 306 11.06 18.17 34.81
N PHE A 307 11.19 17.28 33.82
CA PHE A 307 12.39 17.13 33.01
C PHE A 307 12.63 18.34 32.07
N ASP A 308 11.59 18.80 31.38
CA ASP A 308 11.67 19.90 30.41
C ASP A 308 10.85 21.13 30.83
N GLY A 309 10.07 21.03 31.92
CA GLY A 309 9.23 22.12 32.44
C GLY A 309 8.00 22.43 31.58
N GLU A 310 7.73 21.67 30.51
CA GLU A 310 6.64 21.97 29.57
C GLU A 310 5.36 21.19 29.90
N ASP A 311 4.21 21.88 29.79
CA ASP A 311 2.89 21.25 29.68
C ASP A 311 2.65 20.73 28.25
N ALA A 312 3.08 19.50 27.99
CA ALA A 312 3.06 18.89 26.67
C ALA A 312 2.47 17.46 26.67
N LEU A 313 2.27 16.89 25.48
CA LEU A 313 1.78 15.52 25.33
C LEU A 313 2.88 14.51 25.68
N ARG A 314 2.53 13.57 26.55
CA ARG A 314 3.41 12.53 27.10
C ARG A 314 2.86 11.15 26.76
N PRO A 315 3.62 10.30 26.06
CA PRO A 315 3.15 8.97 25.70
C PRO A 315 3.23 8.02 26.90
N THR A 316 2.25 7.14 27.03
CA THR A 316 2.19 6.12 28.07
C THR A 316 1.61 4.84 27.47
N VAL A 317 2.17 3.70 27.86
CA VAL A 317 1.57 2.39 27.58
C VAL A 317 1.05 1.84 28.91
N PHE A 318 -0.21 1.43 28.96
CA PHE A 318 -0.82 0.87 30.16
C PHE A 318 -1.66 -0.36 29.81
N ALA A 319 -1.89 -1.24 30.79
CA ALA A 319 -2.83 -2.34 30.68
C ALA A 319 -3.95 -2.21 31.70
N VAL A 320 -5.18 -2.55 31.29
CA VAL A 320 -6.32 -2.64 32.20
C VAL A 320 -6.38 -4.04 32.78
N ARG A 321 -6.30 -4.15 34.11
CA ARG A 321 -6.39 -5.41 34.86
C ARG A 321 -7.50 -5.28 35.90
N GLY A 322 -8.64 -5.93 35.64
CA GLY A 322 -9.85 -5.73 36.44
C GLY A 322 -10.33 -4.29 36.33
N GLU A 323 -10.48 -3.61 37.47
CA GLU A 323 -10.91 -2.20 37.56
C GLU A 323 -9.74 -1.21 37.64
N ARG A 324 -8.49 -1.63 37.41
CA ARG A 324 -7.31 -0.76 37.53
C ARG A 324 -6.53 -0.69 36.22
N ALA A 325 -6.02 0.50 35.88
CA ALA A 325 -4.97 0.63 34.86
C ALA A 325 -3.59 0.59 35.51
N VAL A 326 -2.72 -0.25 34.97
CA VAL A 326 -1.32 -0.38 35.38
C VAL A 326 -0.45 0.15 34.25
N ALA A 327 0.35 1.18 34.53
CA ALA A 327 1.31 1.69 33.56
C ALA A 327 2.39 0.63 33.30
N LEU A 328 2.52 0.21 32.05
CA LEU A 328 3.58 -0.68 31.58
C LEU A 328 4.84 0.12 31.21
N TRP A 329 4.64 1.34 30.69
CA TRP A 329 5.72 2.26 30.35
C TRP A 329 5.22 3.71 30.34
N ARG A 330 6.10 4.64 30.70
CA ARG A 330 5.85 6.08 30.67
C ARG A 330 7.02 6.76 29.97
N GLY A 331 6.73 7.52 28.92
CA GLY A 331 7.72 8.35 28.23
C GLY A 331 7.48 9.82 28.46
N THR A 332 8.55 10.60 28.42
CA THR A 332 8.50 12.07 28.45
C THR A 332 8.11 12.62 27.09
N ALA A 333 8.77 12.28 25.98
CA ALA A 333 8.30 12.68 24.64
C ALA A 333 8.96 11.88 23.48
N LEU A 334 9.28 10.62 23.73
CA LEU A 334 10.10 9.79 22.83
C LEU A 334 11.46 10.45 22.60
N ALA A 335 11.72 11.06 21.43
CA ALA A 335 12.98 11.73 21.12
C ALA A 335 12.93 13.27 21.04
N TRP A 336 11.76 13.89 20.88
CA TRP A 336 11.58 15.35 20.74
C TRP A 336 10.20 15.80 21.23
N PRO A 337 9.98 17.10 21.55
CA PRO A 337 8.67 17.56 22.04
C PRO A 337 7.51 17.07 21.15
N LEU A 338 6.57 16.35 21.76
CA LEU A 338 5.56 15.58 21.03
C LEU A 338 4.33 16.46 20.74
N VAL A 339 3.96 16.57 19.47
CA VAL A 339 2.78 17.30 19.00
C VAL A 339 1.59 16.36 18.83
N ALA A 340 1.84 15.16 18.33
CA ALA A 340 0.82 14.14 18.10
C ALA A 340 1.47 12.76 18.00
N ALA A 341 0.70 11.72 18.31
CA ALA A 341 1.07 10.35 17.98
C ALA A 341 -0.17 9.49 17.73
N THR A 342 -0.02 8.44 16.95
CA THR A 342 -1.06 7.43 16.73
C THR A 342 -0.44 6.04 16.64
N VAL A 343 -1.22 5.01 16.98
CA VAL A 343 -0.84 3.61 16.74
C VAL A 343 -1.02 3.34 15.25
N LEU A 344 -0.04 2.69 14.63
CA LEU A 344 -0.15 2.33 13.22
C LEU A 344 -0.90 1.00 13.08
N ASP A 345 -2.07 1.06 12.43
CA ASP A 345 -2.85 -0.12 12.10
C ASP A 345 -2.13 -0.98 11.06
N GLY A 346 -2.03 -2.29 11.32
CA GLY A 346 -1.43 -3.27 10.41
C GLY A 346 -0.06 -3.82 10.82
N GLU A 347 0.62 -3.20 11.79
CA GLU A 347 1.95 -3.60 12.27
C GLU A 347 1.99 -3.67 13.80
N ARG A 348 2.27 -4.85 14.37
CA ARG A 348 2.30 -5.00 15.83
C ARG A 348 3.42 -4.14 16.42
N GLY A 349 3.03 -3.13 17.20
CA GLY A 349 3.94 -2.40 18.08
C GLY A 349 4.52 -1.14 17.48
N LEU A 350 4.05 -0.68 16.32
CA LEU A 350 4.48 0.60 15.77
C LEU A 350 3.57 1.75 16.18
N ILE A 351 4.20 2.89 16.45
CA ILE A 351 3.52 4.18 16.55
C ILE A 351 4.14 5.16 15.57
N CYS A 352 3.33 6.08 15.07
CA CYS A 352 3.82 7.26 14.40
C CYS A 352 3.71 8.46 15.31
N ALA A 353 4.75 9.29 15.35
CA ALA A 353 4.78 10.53 16.12
C ALA A 353 5.14 11.72 15.24
N ILE A 354 4.49 12.84 15.52
CA ILE A 354 4.82 14.17 15.01
C ILE A 354 5.44 14.93 16.17
N HIS A 355 6.66 15.42 15.94
CA HIS A 355 7.41 16.22 16.88
C HIS A 355 7.50 17.67 16.42
N ARG A 356 7.73 18.57 17.37
CA ARG A 356 8.13 19.95 17.11
C ARG A 356 9.57 19.97 16.56
N GLY A 357 9.92 21.04 15.85
CA GLY A 357 11.18 21.16 15.10
C GLY A 357 12.39 21.54 15.97
N ASP A 358 12.18 21.83 17.25
CA ASP A 358 13.21 22.11 18.25
C ASP A 358 13.66 20.81 18.96
N ASP A 359 14.38 20.96 20.07
CA ASP A 359 14.84 19.86 20.90
C ASP A 359 14.82 20.21 22.39
N PHE A 360 14.95 19.20 23.25
CA PHE A 360 14.85 19.39 24.70
C PHE A 360 16.05 20.12 25.33
N LEU A 361 17.16 20.28 24.60
CA LEU A 361 18.32 21.03 25.08
C LEU A 361 18.14 22.53 24.83
N ARG A 362 17.43 22.89 23.75
CA ARG A 362 17.08 24.26 23.40
C ARG A 362 15.63 24.34 22.94
N LEU A 363 14.72 24.42 23.91
CA LEU A 363 13.29 24.55 23.66
C LEU A 363 12.99 25.85 22.93
N ASP A 364 12.21 25.75 21.87
CA ASP A 364 11.62 26.84 21.11
C ASP A 364 10.16 26.48 20.81
N PRO A 365 9.23 26.81 21.73
CA PRO A 365 7.81 26.49 21.57
C PRO A 365 7.16 27.08 20.33
N GLU A 366 7.72 28.18 19.80
CA GLU A 366 7.25 28.87 18.60
C GLU A 366 7.79 28.23 17.31
N ASN A 367 8.62 27.19 17.42
CA ASN A 367 9.15 26.49 16.27
C ASN A 367 8.04 25.78 15.49
N VAL A 368 7.74 26.33 14.31
CA VAL A 368 6.74 25.80 13.37
C VAL A 368 7.24 24.55 12.62
N GLY A 369 8.53 24.24 12.71
CA GLY A 369 9.10 23.02 12.17
C GLY A 369 8.41 21.79 12.75
N ARG A 370 8.31 20.76 11.93
CA ARG A 370 7.74 19.47 12.31
C ARG A 370 8.68 18.36 11.86
N ARG A 371 8.79 17.33 12.68
CA ARG A 371 9.51 16.09 12.36
C ARG A 371 8.55 14.93 12.50
N ARG A 372 8.59 13.97 11.58
CA ARG A 372 7.76 12.78 11.66
C ARG A 372 8.66 11.56 11.81
N VAL A 373 8.35 10.75 12.81
CA VAL A 373 9.20 9.62 13.22
C VAL A 373 8.32 8.43 13.52
N ALA A 374 8.72 7.27 13.01
CA ALA A 374 8.11 6.00 13.39
C ALA A 374 8.92 5.38 14.53
N TYR A 375 8.22 4.84 15.53
CA TYR A 375 8.83 4.12 16.63
C TYR A 375 8.26 2.72 16.78
N ARG A 376 9.10 1.78 17.21
CA ARG A 376 8.77 0.38 17.44
C ARG A 376 8.86 0.04 18.92
N TRP A 377 7.82 -0.63 19.41
CA TRP A 377 7.76 -1.15 20.76
C TRP A 377 8.76 -2.28 20.95
N SER A 378 9.66 -2.11 21.92
CA SER A 378 10.72 -3.08 22.24
C SER A 378 10.35 -4.04 23.38
N GLY A 379 9.16 -3.89 23.97
CA GLY A 379 8.76 -4.57 25.20
C GLY A 379 9.02 -3.75 26.48
N PHE A 380 9.93 -2.78 26.42
CA PHE A 380 10.26 -1.90 27.55
C PHE A 380 10.17 -0.41 27.19
N GLY A 381 9.93 -0.07 25.93
CA GLY A 381 9.89 1.30 25.44
C GLY A 381 9.77 1.35 23.93
N PHE A 382 10.24 2.44 23.33
CA PHE A 382 10.11 2.70 21.91
C PHE A 382 11.47 3.02 21.28
N ASP A 383 11.87 2.21 20.30
CA ASP A 383 13.07 2.42 19.49
C ASP A 383 12.72 3.12 18.19
N ARG A 384 13.60 3.98 17.70
CA ARG A 384 13.39 4.68 16.43
C ARG A 384 13.45 3.68 15.27
N ALA A 385 12.41 3.65 14.44
CA ALA A 385 12.32 2.77 13.29
C ALA A 385 12.79 3.45 11.99
N SER A 386 12.46 4.73 11.79
CA SER A 386 12.92 5.54 10.64
C SER A 386 12.53 7.02 10.82
N ASP A 387 13.34 7.92 10.25
CA ASP A 387 13.01 9.34 10.11
C ASP A 387 12.29 9.58 8.77
N LEU A 388 11.15 10.27 8.80
CA LEU A 388 10.38 10.61 7.59
C LEU A 388 10.35 12.14 7.42
N PRO A 389 10.57 12.66 6.20
CA PRO A 389 10.37 14.08 5.92
C PRO A 389 8.90 14.44 6.14
N VAL A 390 8.66 15.61 6.73
CA VAL A 390 7.31 16.18 6.84
C VAL A 390 7.01 16.92 5.55
N GLN A 391 6.08 16.38 4.74
CA GLN A 391 5.42 17.13 3.68
C GLN A 391 4.24 17.90 4.25
#